data_AF-A0A382UNG6-F1
#
_entry.id   AF-A0A382UNG6-F1
#
_cell.length_a   1.000
_cell.length_b   1.000
_cell.length_c   1.000
_cell.angle_alpha   90.00
_cell.angle_beta   90.00
_cell.angle_gamma   90.00
#
_symmetry.space_group_name_H-M   'P 1'
#
loop_
_entity.id
_entity.type
_entity.pdbx_description
1 polymer ?
#
loop_
_entity_poly.entity_id
_entity_poly.type
_entity_poly.pdbx_seq_one_letter_code
_entity_poly.pdbx_strand_id
1 'polypeptide(L)'
;MNVRKILQLTWFLVIFFVSGCFYVPKIEENKNENCDLITKKMTIENRGEFPQGCNDECLLIALGVTSTSYIVSGTITVVGNTVHWIEKQGRCEDSFIRE
;
A
#
# COMPACT_ATOMS: atom_id res chain seq x y z
N MET A 1 22.34 -1.85 29.88
CA MET A 1 21.47 -2.21 28.74
C MET A 1 21.47 -3.72 28.62
N ASN A 2 20.31 -4.37 28.73
CA ASN A 2 20.22 -5.81 29.01
C ASN A 2 20.27 -6.62 27.70
N VAL A 3 21.30 -7.44 27.48
CA VAL A 3 21.56 -8.17 26.21
C VAL A 3 20.35 -9.00 25.77
N ARG A 4 19.62 -9.55 26.73
CA ARG A 4 18.37 -10.29 26.51
C ARG A 4 17.26 -9.43 25.90
N LYS A 5 17.17 -8.15 26.25
CA LYS A 5 16.20 -7.19 25.66
C LYS A 5 16.59 -6.80 24.23
N ILE A 6 17.88 -6.68 23.95
CA ILE A 6 18.37 -6.40 22.58
C ILE A 6 18.00 -7.57 21.67
N LEU A 7 18.27 -8.80 22.10
CA LEU A 7 17.95 -10.02 21.34
C LEU A 7 16.45 -10.15 21.06
N GLN A 8 15.60 -9.79 22.03
CA GLN A 8 14.15 -9.77 21.86
C GLN A 8 13.71 -8.71 20.85
N LEU A 9 14.24 -7.49 20.94
CA LEU A 9 13.89 -6.39 20.03
C LEU A 9 14.28 -6.71 18.59
N THR A 10 15.46 -7.30 18.38
CA THR A 10 15.91 -7.73 17.06
C THR A 10 15.01 -8.81 16.48
N TRP A 11 14.51 -9.74 17.30
CA TRP A 11 13.61 -10.79 16.83
C TRP A 11 12.24 -10.22 16.41
N PHE A 12 11.65 -9.34 17.22
CA PHE A 12 10.40 -8.66 16.84
C PHE A 12 10.53 -7.87 15.53
N LEU A 13 11.66 -7.17 15.35
CA LEU A 13 11.92 -6.43 14.12
C LEU A 13 12.01 -7.36 12.90
N VAL A 14 12.71 -8.49 13.02
CA VAL A 14 12.83 -9.49 11.95
C VAL A 14 11.47 -10.07 11.59
N ILE A 15 10.61 -10.41 12.56
CA ILE A 15 9.25 -10.90 12.30
C ILE A 15 8.43 -9.87 11.51
N PHE A 16 8.55 -8.59 11.89
CA PHE A 16 7.85 -7.50 11.20
C PHE A 16 8.29 -7.33 9.74
N PHE A 17 9.57 -7.52 9.45
CA PHE A 17 10.07 -7.45 8.07
C PHE A 17 9.70 -8.67 7.21
N VAL A 18 9.43 -9.83 7.83
CA VAL A 18 9.10 -11.08 7.11
C VAL A 18 7.58 -11.25 6.94
N SER A 19 6.74 -10.57 7.73
CA SER A 19 5.30 -10.59 7.53
C SER A 19 4.90 -9.85 6.24
N GLY A 20 4.40 -10.57 5.24
CA GLY A 20 3.88 -9.96 4.01
C GLY A 20 2.67 -9.05 4.27
N CYS A 21 2.56 -7.95 3.53
CA CYS A 21 1.45 -7.00 3.66
C CYS A 21 0.14 -7.58 3.10
N PHE A 22 -0.95 -7.48 3.87
CA PHE A 22 -2.31 -7.89 3.46
C PHE A 22 -2.83 -7.05 2.28
N TYR A 23 -2.72 -5.73 2.39
CA TYR A 23 -3.07 -4.79 1.32
C TYR A 23 -1.82 -4.25 0.67
N VAL A 24 -1.76 -4.27 -0.66
CA VAL A 24 -0.62 -3.78 -1.44
C VAL A 24 -1.07 -2.89 -2.60
N PRO A 25 -0.27 -1.86 -2.95
CA PRO A 25 -0.54 -1.07 -4.14
C PRO A 25 -0.29 -1.92 -5.39
N LYS A 26 -1.27 -1.93 -6.29
CA LYS A 26 -1.23 -2.55 -7.61
C LYS A 26 -1.17 -1.46 -8.67
N ILE A 27 -0.21 -1.58 -9.58
CA ILE A 27 -0.07 -0.67 -10.71
C ILE A 27 -1.00 -1.15 -11.82
N GLU A 28 -1.89 -0.29 -12.29
CA GLU A 28 -2.77 -0.60 -13.42
C GLU A 28 -1.99 -0.51 -14.74
N GLU A 29 -2.31 -1.40 -15.68
CA GLU A 29 -1.77 -1.31 -17.04
C GLU A 29 -2.36 -0.11 -17.77
N ASN A 30 -1.52 0.52 -18.59
CA ASN A 30 -1.72 1.87 -19.11
C ASN A 30 -3.04 1.97 -19.90
N LYS A 31 -3.94 2.84 -19.48
CA LYS A 31 -5.29 3.00 -20.06
C LYS A 31 -5.46 4.28 -20.89
N ASN A 32 -4.41 5.10 -21.03
CA ASN A 32 -4.46 6.32 -21.83
C ASN A 32 -3.83 6.06 -23.20
N GLU A 33 -4.63 5.59 -24.16
CA GLU A 33 -4.17 5.38 -25.55
C GLU A 33 -3.77 6.70 -26.25
N ASN A 34 -4.31 7.83 -25.78
CA ASN A 34 -4.14 9.14 -26.42
C ASN A 34 -3.04 10.00 -25.78
N CYS A 35 -2.43 9.58 -24.68
CA CYS A 35 -1.44 10.39 -23.97
C CYS A 35 -0.45 9.51 -23.20
N ASP A 36 0.83 9.62 -23.54
CA ASP A 36 1.89 8.83 -22.93
C ASP A 36 2.36 9.46 -21.61
N LEU A 37 1.93 8.85 -20.51
CA LEU A 37 2.27 9.25 -19.14
C LEU A 37 3.37 8.34 -18.58
N ILE A 38 4.37 8.94 -17.92
CA ILE A 38 5.44 8.20 -17.24
C ILE A 38 4.88 7.53 -16.00
N THR A 39 4.05 8.25 -15.25
CA THR A 39 3.41 7.71 -14.05
C THR A 39 2.22 6.85 -14.42
N LYS A 40 2.01 5.80 -13.61
CA LYS A 40 0.89 4.89 -13.75
C LYS A 40 -0.10 5.07 -12.61
N LYS A 41 -1.37 4.88 -12.92
CA LYS A 41 -2.43 4.81 -11.92
C LYS A 41 -2.24 3.58 -11.04
N MET A 42 -2.56 3.73 -9.77
CA MET A 42 -2.47 2.69 -8.75
C MET A 42 -3.83 2.43 -8.11
N THR A 43 -4.07 1.17 -7.75
CA THR A 43 -5.20 0.73 -6.93
C THR A 43 -4.69 -0.12 -5.77
N ILE A 44 -5.57 -0.43 -4.80
CA ILE A 44 -5.21 -1.29 -3.67
C ILE A 44 -5.73 -2.70 -3.96
N GLU A 45 -4.86 -3.69 -3.85
CA GLU A 45 -5.20 -5.11 -3.96
C GLU A 45 -5.11 -5.77 -2.58
N ASN A 46 -6.10 -6.59 -2.24
CA ASN A 46 -6.04 -7.45 -1.06
C ASN A 46 -5.43 -8.80 -1.47
N ARG A 47 -4.30 -9.17 -0.85
CA ARG A 47 -3.61 -10.45 -1.05
C ARG A 47 -3.61 -11.33 0.19
N GLY A 48 -4.19 -10.88 1.29
CA GLY A 48 -4.21 -11.66 2.52
C GLY A 48 -5.55 -12.37 2.72
N GLU A 49 -5.47 -13.53 3.38
CA GLU A 49 -6.63 -14.30 3.80
C GLU A 49 -6.91 -14.06 5.28
N PHE A 50 -8.17 -13.84 5.63
CA PHE A 50 -8.54 -13.72 7.03
C PHE A 50 -8.38 -15.08 7.73
N PRO A 51 -7.73 -15.13 8.91
CA PRO A 51 -7.59 -16.39 9.64
C PRO A 51 -8.98 -16.92 10.04
N GLN A 52 -9.31 -18.13 9.61
CA GLN A 52 -10.55 -18.81 10.02
C GLN A 52 -10.35 -19.56 11.33
N GLY A 53 -11.35 -19.53 12.22
CA GLY A 53 -11.33 -20.26 13.49
C GLY A 53 -10.45 -19.64 14.58
N CYS A 54 -10.16 -18.34 14.52
CA CYS A 54 -9.37 -17.66 15.56
C CYS A 54 -10.19 -17.27 16.79
N ASN A 55 -9.50 -17.21 17.94
CA ASN A 55 -10.03 -16.63 19.17
C ASN A 55 -10.05 -15.08 19.11
N ASP A 56 -10.70 -14.45 20.10
CA ASP A 56 -10.87 -12.99 20.15
C ASP A 56 -9.54 -12.22 20.12
N GLU A 57 -8.50 -12.72 20.80
CA GLU A 57 -7.17 -12.07 20.84
C GLU A 57 -6.48 -12.09 19.47
N CYS A 58 -6.52 -13.23 18.77
CA CYS A 58 -6.00 -13.34 17.41
C CYS A 58 -6.77 -12.45 16.44
N LEU A 59 -8.10 -12.39 16.58
CA LEU A 59 -8.93 -11.54 15.74
C LEU A 59 -8.55 -10.06 15.89
N LEU A 60 -8.33 -9.59 17.11
CA LEU A 60 -7.88 -8.22 17.37
C LEU A 60 -6.53 -7.91 16.72
N ILE A 61 -5.57 -8.83 16.81
CA ILE A 61 -4.27 -8.69 16.17
C ILE A 61 -4.42 -8.65 14.64
N ALA A 62 -5.20 -9.56 14.07
CA ALA A 62 -5.45 -9.61 12.62
C ALA A 62 -6.10 -8.33 12.12
N LEU A 63 -7.08 -7.78 12.85
CA LEU A 63 -7.71 -6.50 12.53
C LEU A 63 -6.71 -5.32 12.63
N GLY A 64 -5.84 -5.32 13.63
CA GLY A 64 -4.78 -4.31 13.76
C GLY A 64 -3.78 -4.34 12.61
N VAL A 65 -3.32 -5.52 12.22
CA VAL A 65 -2.34 -5.70 11.12
C VAL A 65 -2.95 -5.39 9.76
N THR A 66 -4.18 -5.85 9.52
CA THR A 66 -4.89 -5.58 8.24
C THR A 66 -5.14 -4.09 8.06
N SER A 67 -5.69 -3.41 9.08
CA SER A 67 -5.97 -1.97 9.01
C SER A 67 -4.71 -1.12 8.84
N THR A 68 -3.62 -1.44 9.53
CA THR A 68 -2.35 -0.72 9.35
C THR A 68 -1.78 -0.91 7.95
N SER A 69 -1.81 -2.13 7.40
CA SER A 69 -1.36 -2.37 6.02
C SER A 69 -2.23 -1.62 4.99
N TYR A 70 -3.54 -1.52 5.23
CA TYR A 70 -4.44 -0.74 4.38
C TYR A 70 -4.10 0.76 4.40
N ILE A 71 -3.84 1.33 5.58
CA ILE A 71 -3.47 2.74 5.73
C ILE A 71 -2.17 3.03 4.97
N VAL A 72 -1.11 2.23 5.23
CA VAL A 72 0.20 2.44 4.60
C VAL A 72 0.08 2.32 3.08
N SER A 73 -0.49 1.24 2.57
CA SER A 73 -0.65 1.04 1.12
C SER A 73 -1.57 2.09 0.48
N GLY A 74 -2.64 2.49 1.19
CA GLY A 74 -3.55 3.52 0.71
C GLY A 74 -2.89 4.89 0.58
N THR A 75 -2.03 5.28 1.52
CA THR A 75 -1.28 6.55 1.40
C THR A 75 -0.37 6.55 0.17
N ILE A 76 0.33 5.45 -0.09
CA ILE A 76 1.18 5.30 -1.28
C ILE A 76 0.34 5.43 -2.55
N THR A 77 -0.81 4.76 -2.61
CA THR A 77 -1.74 4.83 -3.75
C THR A 77 -2.26 6.25 -3.97
N VAL A 78 -2.68 6.96 -2.92
CA VAL A 78 -3.20 8.33 -3.02
C VAL A 78 -2.13 9.29 -3.52
N VAL A 79 -0.91 9.24 -2.95
CA VAL A 79 0.20 10.10 -3.37
C VAL A 79 0.58 9.78 -4.82
N GLY A 80 0.75 8.51 -5.18
CA GLY A 80 1.07 8.10 -6.55
C GLY A 80 0.01 8.55 -7.57
N ASN A 81 -1.28 8.40 -7.23
CA ASN A 81 -2.39 8.86 -8.07
C ASN A 81 -2.47 10.39 -8.18
N THR A 82 -2.06 11.12 -7.13
CA THR A 82 -1.99 12.58 -7.16
C THR A 82 -0.92 13.04 -8.15
N VAL A 83 0.29 12.45 -8.08
CA VAL A 83 1.36 12.75 -9.05
C VAL A 83 0.91 12.39 -10.46
N HIS A 84 0.23 11.25 -10.63
CA HIS A 84 -0.32 10.84 -11.92
C HIS A 84 -1.35 11.82 -12.49
N TRP A 85 -2.23 12.34 -11.64
CA TRP A 85 -3.19 13.36 -12.04
C TRP A 85 -2.47 14.66 -12.45
N ILE A 86 -1.48 15.13 -11.68
CA ILE A 86 -0.70 16.33 -12.00
C ILE A 86 0.00 16.18 -13.36
N GLU A 87 0.63 15.04 -13.60
CA GLU A 87 1.30 14.77 -14.89
C GLU A 87 0.30 14.81 -16.04
N LYS A 88 -0.88 14.18 -15.87
CA LYS A 88 -1.95 14.21 -16.87
C LYS A 88 -2.39 15.64 -17.18
N GLN A 89 -2.53 16.49 -16.17
CA GLN A 89 -2.90 17.89 -16.37
C GLN A 89 -1.83 18.70 -17.12
N GLY A 90 -0.55 18.41 -16.92
CA GLY A 90 0.53 19.15 -17.58
C GLY A 90 0.88 18.67 -18.99
N ARG A 91 0.66 17.38 -19.31
CA ARG A 91 1.12 16.76 -20.56
C ARG A 91 0.01 16.54 -21.60
N CYS A 92 -1.20 16.20 -21.18
CA CYS A 92 -2.26 15.82 -22.12
C CYS A 92 -3.13 17.02 -22.53
N GLU A 93 -3.72 16.96 -23.73
CA GLU A 93 -4.55 18.06 -24.27
C GLU A 93 -5.95 18.07 -23.65
N ASP A 94 -6.47 16.89 -23.31
CA ASP A 94 -7.70 16.64 -22.54
C ASP A 94 -7.53 16.92 -21.04
N SER A 95 -6.68 17.88 -20.70
CA SER A 95 -6.50 18.41 -19.35
C SER A 95 -7.44 19.60 -19.11
N PHE A 96 -8.02 19.67 -17.92
CA PHE A 96 -8.90 20.77 -17.51
C PHE A 96 -8.16 22.13 -17.49
N ILE A 97 -6.82 22.12 -17.49
CA ILE A 97 -5.98 23.32 -17.46
C ILE A 97 -5.70 23.88 -18.87
N ARG A 98 -5.88 23.11 -19.94
CA ARG A 98 -5.63 23.54 -21.34
C ARG A 98 -6.89 23.90 -22.14
N GLU A 99 -8.06 23.89 -21.50
CA GLU A 99 -9.33 24.37 -22.08
C GLU A 99 -9.44 25.90 -22.10
#